data_AF-A0A2E9WED8-F1
#
_entry.id   AF-A0A2E9WED8-F1
#
_cell.length_a   1.000
_cell.length_b   1.000
_cell.length_c   1.000
_cell.angle_alpha   90.00
_cell.angle_beta   90.00
_cell.angle_gamma   90.00
#
_symmetry.space_group_name_H-M   'P 1'
#
loop_
_entity.id
_entity.type
_entity.pdbx_description
1 polymer ?
#
loop_
_entity_poly.entity_id
_entity_poly.type
_entity_poly.pdbx_seq_one_letter_code
_entity_poly.pdbx_strand_id
1 'polypeptide(L)'
;MGEHASKIEQWVEKSPIPMDIYALNFWILIIFTLAEVAAVFLVPEEQKYIVWSILIGVGIVKGYGIAAFFMHLAGDPRPYLWSFVFPFIFVALMLWGIGLSNPSGITGLPAWCTPFSGSYATASP
;
A
#
# COMPACT_ATOMS: atom_id res chain seq x y z
N MET A 1 16.51 14.21 27.05
CA MET A 1 15.56 13.73 26.02
C MET A 1 15.00 14.93 25.25
N GLY A 2 15.81 15.71 24.50
CA GLY A 2 15.29 17.00 24.02
C GLY A 2 16.09 17.84 23.03
N GLU A 3 16.78 17.28 22.02
CA GLU A 3 17.47 18.13 21.02
C GLU A 3 17.27 17.75 19.54
N HIS A 4 16.51 16.69 19.24
CA HIS A 4 16.23 16.27 17.85
C HIS A 4 14.76 15.94 17.59
N ALA A 5 13.83 16.69 18.19
CA ALA A 5 12.42 16.58 17.81
C ALA A 5 12.26 17.01 16.34
N SER A 6 11.59 16.19 15.54
CA SER A 6 11.35 16.47 14.13
C SER A 6 10.51 17.75 13.99
N LYS A 7 10.67 18.50 12.89
CA LYS A 7 9.87 19.73 12.64
C LYS A 7 8.36 19.48 12.69
N ILE A 8 7.95 18.25 12.42
CA ILE A 8 6.56 17.81 12.44
C ILE A 8 6.06 17.70 13.88
N GLU A 9 6.85 17.14 14.80
CA GLU A 9 6.51 17.07 16.24
C GLU A 9 6.35 18.46 16.84
N GLN A 10 7.25 19.39 16.52
CA GLN A 10 7.15 20.78 16.97
C GLN A 10 5.90 21.51 16.44
N TRP A 11 5.44 21.13 15.25
CA TRP A 11 4.22 21.70 14.66
C TRP A 11 2.97 21.10 15.31
N VAL A 12 2.97 19.79 15.59
CA VAL A 12 1.88 19.08 16.27
C VAL A 12 1.71 19.57 17.71
N GLU A 13 2.81 19.77 18.44
CA GLU A 13 2.77 20.28 19.82
C GLU A 13 2.22 21.71 19.90
N LYS A 14 2.41 22.52 18.84
CA LYS A 14 1.87 23.88 18.72
C LYS A 14 0.43 23.93 18.19
N SER A 15 -0.15 22.79 17.84
CA SER A 15 -1.51 22.73 17.29
C SER A 15 -2.57 22.94 18.38
N PRO A 16 -3.76 23.45 18.04
CA PRO A 16 -4.81 23.77 19.01
C PRO A 16 -5.39 22.56 19.76
N ILE A 17 -5.07 21.34 19.33
CA ILE A 17 -5.43 20.10 20.01
C ILE A 17 -4.10 19.40 20.34
N PRO A 18 -3.59 19.50 21.58
CA PRO A 18 -2.33 18.85 21.96
C PRO A 18 -2.57 17.33 22.02
N MET A 19 -2.35 16.68 20.88
CA MET A 19 -2.36 15.23 20.73
C MET A 19 -0.96 14.77 20.35
N ASP A 20 -0.62 13.57 20.79
CA ASP A 20 0.60 12.90 20.37
C ASP A 20 0.61 12.72 18.83
N ILE A 21 1.80 12.76 18.22
CA ILE A 21 1.97 12.64 16.77
C ILE A 21 1.40 11.31 16.25
N TYR A 22 1.47 10.25 17.07
CA TYR A 22 0.88 8.95 16.78
C TYR A 22 -0.65 9.01 16.75
N ALA A 23 -1.28 9.76 17.67
CA ALA A 23 -2.73 9.90 17.73
C ALA A 23 -3.26 10.79 16.59
N LEU A 24 -2.53 11.84 16.21
CA LEU A 24 -2.87 12.66 15.05
C LEU A 24 -2.76 11.86 13.74
N ASN A 25 -1.69 11.08 13.56
CA ASN A 25 -1.56 10.19 12.40
C ASN A 25 -2.68 9.15 12.37
N PHE A 26 -3.02 8.53 13.51
CA PHE A 26 -4.13 7.59 13.62
C PHE A 26 -5.46 8.18 13.11
N TRP A 27 -5.82 9.39 13.55
CA TRP A 27 -7.03 10.07 13.09
C TRP A 27 -7.02 10.37 11.59
N ILE A 28 -5.88 10.81 11.06
CA ILE A 28 -5.72 11.06 9.61
C ILE A 28 -5.95 9.76 8.81
N LEU A 29 -5.41 8.62 9.27
CA LEU A 29 -5.59 7.34 8.59
C LEU A 29 -7.04 6.85 8.66
N ILE A 30 -7.77 7.12 9.74
CA ILE A 30 -9.21 6.84 9.83
C ILE A 30 -9.98 7.65 8.78
N ILE A 31 -9.71 8.95 8.65
CA ILE A 31 -10.37 9.81 7.66
C ILE A 31 -10.12 9.29 6.25
N PHE A 32 -8.89 8.93 5.92
CA PHE A 32 -8.56 8.35 4.63
C PHE A 32 -9.27 7.02 4.37
N THR A 33 -9.40 6.18 5.39
CA THR A 33 -10.12 4.91 5.27
C THR A 33 -11.61 5.12 5.05
N LEU A 34 -12.22 6.08 5.75
CA LEU A 34 -13.60 6.48 5.51
C LEU A 34 -13.78 7.06 4.11
N ALA A 35 -12.81 7.82 3.60
CA ALA A 35 -12.83 8.35 2.24
C ALA A 35 -12.78 7.24 1.18
N GLU A 36 -12.03 6.17 1.38
CA GLU A 36 -12.03 5.01 0.47
C GLU A 36 -13.38 4.31 0.45
N VAL A 37 -13.96 4.04 1.62
CA VAL A 37 -15.29 3.44 1.73
C VAL A 37 -16.32 4.34 1.05
N ALA A 38 -16.30 5.64 1.34
CA ALA A 38 -17.19 6.61 0.70
C ALA A 38 -17.00 6.66 -0.82
N ALA A 39 -15.76 6.61 -1.32
CA ALA A 39 -15.48 6.60 -2.75
C ALA A 39 -16.04 5.36 -3.45
N VAL A 40 -15.99 4.19 -2.81
CA VAL A 40 -16.55 2.95 -3.36
C VAL A 40 -18.08 2.98 -3.39
N PHE A 41 -18.74 3.58 -2.40
CA PHE A 41 -20.20 3.61 -2.32
C PHE A 41 -20.87 4.76 -3.08
N LEU A 42 -20.21 5.92 -3.18
CA LEU A 42 -20.82 7.15 -3.73
C LEU A 42 -20.47 7.40 -5.20
N VAL A 43 -19.37 6.84 -5.71
CA VAL A 43 -18.97 7.03 -7.11
C VAL A 43 -19.65 5.98 -7.98
N PRO A 44 -20.37 6.38 -9.04
CA PRO A 44 -21.01 5.44 -9.95
C PRO A 44 -20.02 4.45 -10.58
N GLU A 45 -20.44 3.19 -10.75
CA GLU A 45 -19.58 2.15 -11.34
C GLU A 45 -19.12 2.46 -12.77
N GLU A 46 -19.80 3.34 -13.50
CA GLU A 46 -19.32 3.79 -14.82
C GLU A 46 -17.99 4.57 -14.75
N GLN A 47 -17.61 5.08 -13.57
CA GLN A 47 -16.40 5.87 -13.34
C GLN A 47 -15.30 5.07 -12.63
N LYS A 48 -15.07 3.82 -13.03
CA LYS A 48 -14.10 2.89 -12.40
C LYS A 48 -12.71 3.47 -12.24
N TYR A 49 -12.24 4.23 -13.23
CA TYR A 49 -10.92 4.87 -13.19
C TYR A 49 -10.77 5.90 -12.06
N ILE A 50 -11.85 6.63 -11.74
CA ILE A 50 -11.84 7.61 -10.65
C ILE A 50 -11.73 6.89 -9.32
N VAL A 51 -12.56 5.86 -9.09
CA VAL A 51 -12.49 5.04 -7.87
C VAL A 51 -11.10 4.42 -7.72
N TRP A 52 -10.55 3.84 -8.78
CA TRP A 52 -9.21 3.25 -8.76
C TRP A 52 -8.12 4.27 -8.43
N SER A 53 -8.19 5.46 -9.01
CA SER A 53 -7.20 6.51 -8.74
C SER A 53 -7.23 6.95 -7.26
N ILE A 54 -8.43 7.01 -6.67
CA ILE A 54 -8.60 7.36 -5.25
C ILE A 54 -8.06 6.23 -4.36
N LEU A 55 -8.45 4.98 -4.62
CA LEU A 55 -7.99 3.84 -3.82
C LEU A 55 -6.47 3.67 -3.87
N ILE A 56 -5.86 3.79 -5.05
CA ILE A 56 -4.40 3.68 -5.21
C ILE A 56 -3.71 4.88 -4.55
N GLY A 57 -4.20 6.10 -4.80
CA GLY A 57 -3.61 7.33 -4.25
C GLY A 57 -3.65 7.35 -2.72
N VAL A 58 -4.82 7.08 -2.14
CA VAL A 58 -5.00 7.00 -0.68
C VAL A 58 -4.20 5.84 -0.09
N GLY A 59 -4.16 4.69 -0.77
CA GLY A 59 -3.33 3.55 -0.38
C GLY A 59 -1.84 3.90 -0.24
N ILE A 60 -1.28 4.67 -1.17
CA ILE A 60 0.12 5.12 -1.11
C ILE A 60 0.35 6.06 0.09
N VAL A 61 -0.52 7.07 0.25
CA VAL A 61 -0.41 8.05 1.36
C VAL A 61 -0.51 7.34 2.70
N LYS A 62 -1.44 6.39 2.83
CA LYS A 62 -1.63 5.59 4.04
C LYS A 62 -0.42 4.69 4.32
N GLY A 63 0.10 4.02 3.30
CA GLY A 63 1.31 3.20 3.41
C GLY A 63 2.49 4.00 3.93
N TYR A 64 2.66 5.23 3.45
CA TYR A 64 3.67 6.15 3.98
C TYR A 64 3.40 6.54 5.44
N GLY A 65 2.17 6.91 5.80
CA GLY A 65 1.80 7.29 7.17
C GLY A 65 2.03 6.17 8.19
N ILE A 66 1.81 4.91 7.80
CA ILE A 66 2.09 3.75 8.64
C ILE A 66 3.61 3.51 8.77
N ALA A 67 4.33 3.50 7.65
CA ALA A 67 5.77 3.26 7.65
C ALA A 67 6.56 4.36 8.38
N ALA A 68 6.22 5.64 8.14
CA ALA A 68 6.93 6.76 8.73
C ALA A 68 6.72 6.85 10.26
N PHE A 69 5.48 6.72 10.73
CA PHE A 69 5.14 6.99 12.13
C PHE A 69 4.94 5.71 12.95
N PHE A 70 4.14 4.74 12.50
CA PHE A 70 3.89 3.52 13.30
C PHE A 70 5.05 2.52 13.28
N MET A 71 5.89 2.53 12.24
CA MET A 71 7.12 1.72 12.18
C MET A 71 8.36 2.49 12.62
N HIS A 72 8.22 3.74 13.10
CA HIS A 72 9.32 4.63 13.51
C HIS A 72 10.40 4.90 12.44
N LEU A 73 10.14 4.51 11.18
CA LEU A 73 11.13 4.52 10.11
C LEU A 73 11.58 5.93 9.72
N ALA A 74 10.82 6.97 10.10
CA ALA A 74 11.19 8.36 9.89
C ALA A 74 12.28 8.86 10.86
N GLY A 75 12.39 8.27 12.05
CA GLY A 75 13.39 8.60 13.07
C GLY A 75 14.65 7.73 13.00
N ASP A 76 14.57 6.58 12.34
CA ASP A 76 15.62 5.58 12.28
C ASP A 76 16.73 5.91 11.26
N PRO A 77 17.97 5.41 11.49
CA PRO A 77 19.06 5.64 10.55
C PRO A 77 18.81 4.96 9.19
N ARG A 78 19.36 5.57 8.14
CA ARG A 78 19.09 5.24 6.72
C ARG A 78 19.20 3.76 6.32
N PRO A 79 20.07 2.91 6.90
CA PRO A 79 20.11 1.49 6.55
C PRO A 79 18.76 0.77 6.72
N TYR A 80 17.96 1.16 7.72
CA TYR A 80 16.65 0.54 7.97
C TYR A 80 15.62 0.82 6.87
N LEU A 81 15.73 1.99 6.21
CA LEU A 81 14.89 2.33 5.06
C LEU A 81 15.19 1.42 3.86
N TRP A 82 16.46 1.07 3.63
CA TRP A 82 16.83 0.17 2.53
C TRP A 82 16.31 -1.26 2.75
N SER A 83 16.39 -1.77 3.99
CA SER A 83 15.80 -3.07 4.32
C SER A 83 14.28 -3.08 4.19
N PHE A 84 13.61 -1.96 4.48
CA PHE A 84 12.17 -1.82 4.30
C PHE A 84 11.76 -1.76 2.82
N VAL A 85 12.54 -1.09 1.98
CA VAL A 85 12.25 -0.95 0.54
C VAL A 85 12.53 -2.24 -0.23
N PHE A 86 13.49 -3.06 0.21
CA PHE A 86 13.85 -4.33 -0.42
C PHE A 86 12.66 -5.26 -0.74
N PRO A 87 11.73 -5.59 0.20
CA PRO A 87 10.57 -6.43 -0.11
C PRO A 87 9.64 -5.82 -1.16
N PHE A 88 9.49 -4.49 -1.23
CA PHE A 88 8.68 -3.85 -2.27
C PHE A 88 9.33 -3.98 -3.65
N ILE A 89 10.65 -3.81 -3.73
CA ILE A 89 11.40 -4.06 -4.96
C ILE A 89 11.25 -5.52 -5.38
N PHE A 90 11.37 -6.45 -4.44
CA PHE A 90 11.21 -7.87 -4.71
C PHE A 90 9.80 -8.21 -5.25
N VAL A 91 8.74 -7.68 -4.63
CA VAL A 91 7.36 -7.85 -5.13
C VAL A 91 7.20 -7.24 -6.53
N ALA A 92 7.74 -6.05 -6.77
CA ALA A 92 7.69 -5.43 -8.10
C ALA A 92 8.41 -6.29 -9.16
N LEU A 93 9.56 -6.86 -8.83
CA LEU A 93 10.29 -7.78 -9.70
C LEU A 93 9.52 -9.08 -9.93
N MET A 94 8.82 -9.62 -8.94
CA MET A 94 7.97 -10.81 -9.10
C MET A 94 6.77 -10.52 -10.00
N LEU A 95 6.10 -9.38 -9.83
CA LEU A 95 4.99 -8.95 -10.68
C LEU A 95 5.46 -8.70 -12.12
N TRP A 96 6.63 -8.09 -12.29
CA TRP A 96 7.22 -7.88 -13.62
C TRP A 96 7.66 -9.19 -14.29
N GLY A 97 8.43 -10.00 -13.56
CA GLY A 97 9.04 -11.23 -14.08
C GLY A 97 8.03 -12.33 -14.39
N ILE A 98 7.09 -12.59 -13.48
CA ILE A 98 6.09 -13.66 -13.64
C ILE A 98 4.83 -13.12 -14.33
N GLY A 99 4.39 -11.92 -13.97
CA GLY A 99 3.11 -11.37 -14.43
C GLY A 99 3.15 -10.77 -15.84
N LEU A 100 4.18 -9.99 -16.19
CA LEU A 100 4.24 -9.25 -17.46
C LEU A 100 5.22 -9.84 -18.51
N SER A 101 6.23 -10.60 -18.09
CA SER A 101 7.31 -11.06 -19.00
C SER A 101 7.05 -12.41 -19.68
N ASN A 102 5.92 -13.06 -19.41
CA ASN A 102 5.57 -14.37 -19.98
C ASN A 102 4.17 -14.33 -20.62
N PRO A 103 3.97 -14.84 -21.87
CA PRO A 103 2.67 -14.88 -22.54
C PRO A 103 1.59 -15.67 -21.77
N SER A 104 2.00 -16.58 -20.86
CA SER A 104 1.10 -17.35 -19.98
C SER A 104 1.16 -16.90 -18.52
N GLY A 105 1.62 -15.66 -18.22
CA GLY A 105 1.92 -15.15 -16.87
C GLY A 105 0.85 -15.44 -15.80
N ILE A 106 -0.08 -14.51 -15.56
CA ILE A 106 -1.16 -14.71 -14.57
C ILE A 106 -2.20 -15.73 -15.05
N THR A 107 -2.39 -15.86 -16.37
CA THR A 107 -3.38 -16.78 -16.96
C THR A 107 -2.99 -18.25 -16.85
N GLY A 108 -1.70 -18.55 -16.64
CA GLY A 108 -1.18 -19.91 -16.42
C GLY A 108 -1.06 -20.30 -14.95
N LEU A 109 -1.32 -19.40 -13.99
CA LEU A 109 -1.26 -19.70 -12.55
C LEU A 109 -2.15 -20.88 -12.12
N PRO A 110 -3.40 -21.01 -12.63
CA PRO A 110 -4.23 -22.17 -12.32
C PRO A 110 -3.57 -23.51 -12.70
N ALA A 111 -2.86 -23.56 -13.82
CA ALA A 111 -2.15 -24.77 -14.25
C ALA A 111 -0.93 -25.11 -13.36
N TRP A 112 -0.28 -24.10 -12.76
CA TRP A 112 0.80 -24.30 -11.80
C TRP A 112 0.28 -24.81 -10.44
N CYS A 113 -0.80 -24.20 -9.94
CA CYS A 113 -1.36 -24.55 -8.63
C CYS A 113 -2.03 -25.94 -8.61
N THR A 114 -2.43 -26.46 -9.76
CA THR A 114 -3.03 -27.80 -9.88
C THR A 114 -2.46 -28.60 -11.05
N PRO A 115 -1.19 -29.04 -10.99
CA PRO A 115 -0.49 -29.66 -12.10
C PRO A 115 -1.02 -31.07 -12.45
N PHE A 116 -1.90 -31.64 -11.63
CA PHE A 116 -2.46 -32.99 -11.78
C PHE A 116 -4.00 -33.03 -11.82
N SER A 117 -4.70 -31.90 -11.80
CA SER A 117 -6.16 -31.88 -11.97
C SER A 117 -6.49 -31.90 -13.48
N GLY A 118 -6.58 -33.11 -14.03
CA GLY A 118 -6.72 -33.35 -15.47
C GLY A 118 -8.01 -32.80 -16.09
N SER A 119 -7.96 -31.59 -16.67
CA SER A 119 -9.04 -31.09 -17.55
C SER A 119 -8.56 -30.24 -18.73
N TYR A 120 -7.24 -30.09 -18.96
CA TYR A 120 -6.69 -29.49 -20.18
C TYR A 120 -6.49 -30.49 -21.33
N ALA A 121 -6.91 -31.75 -21.15
CA ALA A 121 -6.82 -32.82 -22.16
C ALA A 121 -8.06 -32.95 -23.07
N THR A 122 -8.90 -31.92 -23.18
CA THR A 122 -9.95 -31.87 -24.21
C THR A 122 -9.95 -30.51 -24.91
N ALA A 123 -8.81 -30.15 -25.51
CA ALA A 123 -8.87 -29.50 -26.81
C ALA A 123 -9.06 -30.63 -27.84
N SER A 124 -10.29 -30.81 -28.28
CA SER A 124 -10.64 -31.58 -29.47
C SER A 124 -11.50 -30.69 -30.36
N PRO A 125 -11.45 -30.94 -31.68
CA PRO A 125 -11.12 -29.98 -32.74
C PRO A 125 -12.18 -28.94 -33.10
#